data_AF-A0A7V1I3G0-F1
#
_entry.id   AF-A0A7V1I3G0-F1
#
_cell.length_a   1.000
_cell.length_b   1.000
_cell.length_c   1.000
_cell.angle_alpha   90.00
_cell.angle_beta   90.00
_cell.angle_gamma   90.00
#
_symmetry.space_group_name_H-M   'P 1'
#
loop_
_entity.id
_entity.type
_entity.pdbx_description
1 polymer ?
#
loop_
_entity_poly.entity_id
_entity_poly.type
_entity_poly.pdbx_seq_one_letter_code
_entity_poly.pdbx_strand_id
1 'polypeptide(L)'
;MSEGICKILSHHILWPYGEIAFRRVLEKQTPEVIDFFHAHPEQAKQLLKICVSSPYLVNLLIKEPHLVSWLFLKDAILQRKTKEDFLKELSCFISQKDFPKSLRDFKAREYLRLWARDVNRLCSLEASLSELSDLAEACVQACY
;
A
#
# COMPACT_ATOMS: atom_id res chain seq x y z
N MET A 1 3.11 15.51 -18.49
CA MET A 1 2.03 15.33 -17.49
C MET A 1 2.55 14.88 -16.12
N SER A 2 3.57 14.00 -16.03
CA SER A 2 4.24 13.62 -14.78
C SER A 2 5.17 14.69 -14.18
N GLU A 3 5.68 15.62 -14.98
CA GLU A 3 6.64 16.65 -14.55
C GLU A 3 6.09 17.66 -13.54
N GLY A 4 4.80 17.98 -13.60
CA GLY A 4 4.18 18.98 -12.71
C GLY A 4 4.15 18.52 -11.25
N ILE A 5 3.87 17.24 -11.01
CA ILE A 5 3.82 16.67 -9.67
C ILE A 5 5.23 16.55 -9.07
N CYS A 6 6.22 16.17 -9.89
CA CYS A 6 7.61 16.04 -9.43
C CYS A 6 8.22 17.39 -9.01
N LYS A 7 7.91 18.48 -9.74
CA LYS A 7 8.38 19.84 -9.41
C LYS A 7 7.81 20.40 -8.10
N ILE A 8 6.58 20.04 -7.74
CA ILE A 8 5.94 20.50 -6.49
C ILE A 8 6.59 19.82 -5.26
N LEU A 9 7.22 18.65 -5.45
CA LEU A 9 7.77 17.80 -4.39
C LEU A 9 9.31 17.88 -4.28
N SER A 10 9.97 18.61 -5.18
CA SER A 10 11.43 18.58 -5.37
C SER A 10 12.25 19.38 -4.36
N HIS A 11 11.65 20.21 -3.51
CA HIS A 11 12.48 21.11 -2.69
C HIS A 11 13.10 20.49 -1.43
N HIS A 12 12.60 19.36 -0.90
CA HIS A 12 13.18 18.79 0.34
C HIS A 12 13.13 17.25 0.52
N ILE A 13 12.54 16.45 -0.38
CA ILE A 13 12.23 15.02 -0.08
C ILE A 13 12.65 14.03 -1.19
N LEU A 14 12.93 14.48 -2.41
CA LEU A 14 13.18 13.58 -3.54
C LEU A 14 14.67 13.20 -3.66
N TRP A 15 15.06 12.06 -3.10
CA TRP A 15 16.25 11.35 -3.59
C TRP A 15 15.98 10.94 -5.05
N PRO A 16 16.95 10.95 -5.98
CA PRO A 16 16.74 10.62 -7.40
C PRO A 16 15.99 9.29 -7.63
N TYR A 17 16.16 8.34 -6.71
CA TYR A 17 15.47 7.06 -6.71
C TYR A 17 13.95 7.16 -6.52
N GLY A 18 13.50 8.05 -5.62
CA GLY A 18 12.08 8.21 -5.27
C GLY A 18 11.25 8.69 -6.45
N GLU A 19 11.77 9.65 -7.22
CA GLU A 19 11.09 10.17 -8.41
C GLU A 19 10.94 9.11 -9.49
N ILE A 20 12.00 8.34 -9.75
CA ILE A 20 11.99 7.26 -10.74
C ILE A 20 10.99 6.18 -10.32
N ALA A 21 11.02 5.75 -9.05
CA ALA A 21 10.10 4.77 -8.51
C ALA A 21 8.64 5.23 -8.61
N PHE A 22 8.36 6.47 -8.22
CA PHE A 22 7.03 7.06 -8.27
C PHE A 22 6.50 7.14 -9.71
N ARG A 23 7.33 7.60 -10.65
CA ARG A 23 6.96 7.67 -12.07
C ARG A 23 6.61 6.29 -12.62
N ARG A 24 7.41 5.27 -12.33
CA ARG A 24 7.16 3.88 -12.77
C ARG A 24 5.86 3.32 -12.22
N VAL A 25 5.49 3.68 -10.99
CA VAL A 25 4.20 3.29 -10.41
C VAL A 25 3.06 3.99 -11.14
N LEU A 26 3.15 5.30 -11.38
CA LEU A 26 2.13 6.09 -12.09
C LEU A 26 1.92 5.64 -13.54
N GLU A 27 2.97 5.25 -14.25
CA GLU A 27 2.89 4.74 -15.64
C GLU A 27 2.03 3.47 -15.77
N LYS A 28 1.83 2.73 -14.68
CA LYS A 28 1.00 1.52 -14.64
C LYS A 28 -0.43 1.77 -14.15
N GLN A 29 -0.77 3.02 -13.79
CA GLN A 29 -2.07 3.36 -13.23
C GLN A 29 -3.11 3.69 -14.31
N THR A 30 -4.38 3.54 -13.92
CA THR A 30 -5.51 3.99 -14.74
C THR A 30 -5.61 5.52 -14.74
N PRO A 31 -6.24 6.13 -15.77
CA PRO A 31 -6.46 7.57 -15.82
C PRO A 31 -7.18 8.11 -14.57
N GLU A 32 -8.16 7.36 -14.06
CA GLU A 32 -8.91 7.70 -12.83
C GLU A 32 -7.99 7.92 -11.61
N VAL A 33 -7.01 7.03 -11.41
CA VAL A 33 -6.06 7.14 -10.29
C VAL A 33 -5.13 8.33 -10.49
N ILE A 34 -4.71 8.59 -11.74
CA ILE A 34 -3.85 9.73 -12.07
C ILE A 34 -4.60 11.05 -11.82
N ASP A 35 -5.84 11.16 -12.28
CA ASP A 35 -6.70 12.33 -12.07
C ASP A 35 -6.97 12.55 -10.58
N PHE A 36 -7.18 11.48 -9.81
CA PHE A 36 -7.30 11.56 -8.36
C PHE A 36 -6.06 12.18 -7.71
N PHE A 37 -4.86 11.74 -8.08
CA PHE A 37 -3.62 12.31 -7.56
C PHE A 37 -3.36 13.74 -8.02
N HIS A 38 -3.85 14.14 -9.20
CA HIS A 38 -3.83 15.53 -9.65
C HIS A 38 -4.74 16.42 -8.80
N ALA A 39 -5.94 15.94 -8.45
CA ALA A 39 -6.87 16.65 -7.58
C ALA A 39 -6.43 16.66 -6.10
N HIS A 40 -5.65 15.64 -5.69
CA HIS A 40 -5.29 15.40 -4.29
C HIS A 40 -3.76 15.27 -4.11
N PRO A 41 -3.01 16.40 -4.13
CA PRO A 41 -1.55 16.38 -4.10
C PRO A 41 -0.96 15.82 -2.78
N GLU A 42 -1.71 15.84 -1.67
CA GLU A 42 -1.26 15.24 -0.41
C GLU A 42 -1.22 13.71 -0.49
N GLN A 43 -2.18 13.08 -1.15
CA GLN A 43 -2.21 11.65 -1.39
C GLN A 43 -1.08 11.24 -2.35
N ALA A 44 -0.76 12.09 -3.33
CA ALA A 44 0.41 11.88 -4.19
C ALA A 44 1.73 11.92 -3.39
N LYS A 45 1.85 12.83 -2.41
CA LYS A 45 2.98 12.85 -1.46
C LYS A 45 3.05 11.59 -0.63
N GLN A 46 1.91 11.08 -0.18
CA GLN A 46 1.85 9.84 0.59
C GLN A 46 2.35 8.65 -0.24
N LEU A 47 1.92 8.54 -1.49
CA LEU A 47 2.43 7.53 -2.42
C LEU A 47 3.93 7.69 -2.65
N LEU A 48 4.41 8.91 -2.85
CA LEU A 48 5.85 9.16 -3.01
C LEU A 48 6.66 8.67 -1.80
N LYS A 49 6.20 8.97 -0.58
CA LYS A 49 6.87 8.49 0.64
C LYS A 49 6.96 6.97 0.66
N ILE A 50 5.90 6.26 0.25
CA ILE A 50 5.88 4.79 0.12
C ILE A 50 6.89 4.31 -0.94
N CYS A 51 7.05 5.05 -2.03
CA CYS A 51 8.00 4.67 -3.08
C CYS A 51 9.46 4.86 -2.65
N VAL A 52 9.76 5.91 -1.88
CA VAL A 52 11.10 6.21 -1.38
C VAL A 52 11.56 5.19 -0.35
N SER A 53 10.62 4.60 0.35
CA SER A 53 10.87 3.93 1.60
C SER A 53 11.20 2.43 1.46
N SER A 54 10.68 1.77 0.43
CA SER A 54 10.97 0.37 0.16
C SER A 54 10.87 0.01 -1.32
N PRO A 55 11.98 -0.44 -1.95
CA PRO A 55 11.96 -0.98 -3.32
C PRO A 55 11.00 -2.16 -3.49
N TYR A 56 10.79 -2.96 -2.43
CA TYR A 56 9.87 -4.08 -2.45
C TYR A 56 8.42 -3.61 -2.67
N LEU A 57 7.99 -2.56 -1.96
CA LEU A 57 6.65 -2.00 -2.12
C LEU A 57 6.46 -1.40 -3.51
N VAL A 58 7.47 -0.73 -4.06
CA VAL A 58 7.45 -0.23 -5.45
C VAL A 58 7.23 -1.38 -6.43
N ASN A 59 7.99 -2.47 -6.32
CA ASN A 59 7.84 -3.64 -7.19
C ASN A 59 6.46 -4.29 -7.03
N LEU A 60 5.92 -4.34 -5.81
CA LEU A 60 4.58 -4.85 -5.55
C LEU A 60 3.50 -3.98 -6.23
N LEU A 61 3.58 -2.64 -6.09
CA LEU A 61 2.66 -1.70 -6.73
C LEU A 61 2.74 -1.73 -8.27
N ILE A 62 3.93 -1.98 -8.83
CA ILE A 62 4.11 -2.14 -10.28
C ILE A 62 3.51 -3.45 -10.77
N LYS A 63 3.73 -4.55 -10.02
CA LYS A 63 3.18 -5.87 -10.34
C LYS A 63 1.66 -5.90 -10.23
N GLU A 64 1.13 -5.20 -9.24
CA GLU A 64 -0.29 -5.23 -8.87
C GLU A 64 -0.83 -3.78 -8.77
N PRO A 65 -1.09 -3.12 -9.92
CA PRO A 65 -1.47 -1.70 -9.94
C PRO A 65 -2.81 -1.42 -9.24
N HIS A 66 -3.71 -2.41 -9.20
CA HIS A 66 -4.98 -2.32 -8.46
C HIS A 66 -4.80 -2.07 -6.95
N LEU A 67 -3.61 -2.31 -6.40
CA LEU A 67 -3.31 -2.00 -5.00
C LEU A 67 -3.28 -0.49 -4.74
N VAL A 68 -2.91 0.34 -5.73
CA VAL A 68 -2.92 1.80 -5.57
C VAL A 68 -4.37 2.30 -5.47
N SER A 69 -5.25 1.83 -6.36
CA SER A 69 -6.67 2.21 -6.28
C SER A 69 -7.31 1.70 -4.99
N TRP A 70 -7.00 0.48 -4.55
CA TRP A 70 -7.45 -0.01 -3.25
C TRP A 70 -6.91 0.84 -2.08
N LEU A 71 -5.64 1.23 -2.12
CA LEU A 71 -5.01 1.97 -1.02
C LEU A 71 -5.55 3.39 -0.88
N PHE A 72 -5.77 4.09 -2.00
CA PHE A 72 -6.14 5.51 -2.02
C PHE A 72 -7.60 5.79 -2.39
N LEU A 73 -8.17 5.14 -3.42
CA LEU A 73 -9.56 5.40 -3.82
C LEU A 73 -10.59 4.74 -2.88
N LYS A 74 -10.21 3.62 -2.25
CA LYS A 74 -11.06 2.94 -1.24
C LYS A 74 -10.67 3.28 0.20
N ASP A 75 -9.78 4.26 0.38
CA ASP A 75 -9.28 4.71 1.68
C ASP A 75 -8.74 3.58 2.58
N ALA A 76 -8.24 2.48 1.99
CA ALA A 76 -7.72 1.37 2.78
C ALA A 76 -6.52 1.80 3.64
N ILE A 77 -5.77 2.82 3.21
CA ILE A 77 -4.69 3.41 4.02
C ILE A 77 -5.20 4.00 5.34
N LEU A 78 -6.43 4.47 5.42
CA LEU A 78 -6.98 5.07 6.65
C LEU A 78 -7.59 4.04 7.60
N GLN A 79 -7.96 2.87 7.08
CA GLN A 79 -8.61 1.81 7.84
C GLN A 79 -7.60 1.11 8.76
N ARG A 80 -7.90 1.08 10.07
CA ARG A 80 -7.31 0.15 11.02
C ARG A 80 -8.10 -1.15 10.98
N LYS A 81 -7.41 -2.29 11.02
CA LYS A 81 -8.04 -3.61 11.02
C LYS A 81 -7.74 -4.35 12.32
N THR A 82 -8.69 -5.13 12.81
CA THR A 82 -8.46 -6.09 13.90
C THR A 82 -8.20 -7.49 13.34
N LYS A 83 -7.85 -8.43 14.22
CA LYS A 83 -7.71 -9.85 13.88
C LYS A 83 -8.98 -10.40 13.21
N GLU A 84 -10.16 -10.05 13.71
CA GLU A 84 -11.44 -10.52 13.16
C GLU A 84 -11.66 -10.01 11.73
N ASP A 85 -11.28 -8.77 11.44
CA ASP A 85 -11.36 -8.21 10.10
C ASP A 85 -10.41 -8.95 9.14
N PHE A 86 -9.17 -9.20 9.58
CA PHE A 86 -8.22 -10.00 8.81
C PHE A 86 -8.75 -11.40 8.52
N LEU A 87 -9.32 -12.09 9.50
CA LEU A 87 -9.90 -13.43 9.30
C LEU A 87 -11.07 -13.41 8.31
N LYS A 88 -11.97 -12.43 8.41
CA LYS A 88 -13.09 -12.28 7.46
C LYS A 88 -12.58 -12.06 6.05
N GLU A 89 -11.68 -11.11 5.86
CA GLU A 89 -11.14 -10.82 4.53
C GLU A 89 -10.34 -11.99 3.97
N LEU A 90 -9.53 -12.64 4.80
CA LEU A 90 -8.71 -13.78 4.41
C LEU A 90 -9.59 -14.98 4.02
N SER A 91 -10.70 -15.22 4.71
CA SER A 91 -11.68 -16.26 4.32
C SER A 91 -12.29 -16.02 2.94
N CYS A 92 -12.48 -14.75 2.55
CA CYS A 92 -12.97 -14.37 1.23
C CYS A 92 -11.86 -14.39 0.16
N PHE A 93 -10.62 -14.14 0.56
CA PHE A 93 -9.46 -14.00 -0.32
C PHE A 93 -8.80 -15.36 -0.66
N ILE A 94 -8.94 -16.35 0.22
CA ILE A 94 -8.33 -17.66 0.04
C ILE A 94 -9.18 -18.54 -0.88
N SER A 95 -8.54 -19.00 -1.95
CA SER A 95 -9.03 -20.13 -2.74
C SER A 95 -8.42 -21.42 -2.20
N GLN A 96 -9.23 -22.43 -1.90
CA GLN A 96 -8.75 -23.74 -1.43
C GLN A 96 -7.76 -24.41 -2.39
N LYS A 97 -7.85 -24.11 -3.70
CA LYS A 97 -6.97 -24.70 -4.72
C LYS A 97 -5.54 -24.17 -4.69
N ASP A 98 -5.34 -22.94 -4.21
CA ASP A 98 -4.05 -22.24 -4.23
C ASP A 98 -3.74 -21.55 -2.89
N PHE A 99 -4.13 -22.20 -1.77
CA PHE A 99 -4.05 -21.64 -0.42
C PHE A 99 -2.69 -20.96 -0.10
N PRO A 100 -1.52 -21.58 -0.37
CA PRO A 100 -0.23 -20.96 -0.05
C PRO A 100 0.06 -19.70 -0.87
N LYS A 101 -0.45 -19.63 -2.11
CA LYS A 101 -0.29 -18.47 -2.97
C LYS A 101 -1.23 -17.34 -2.52
N SER A 102 -2.51 -17.65 -2.33
CA SER A 102 -3.50 -16.68 -1.84
C SER A 102 -3.08 -16.06 -0.51
N LEU A 103 -2.54 -16.86 0.42
CA LEU A 103 -2.04 -16.35 1.70
C LEU A 103 -0.84 -15.40 1.53
N ARG A 104 0.09 -15.71 0.63
CA ARG A 104 1.24 -14.83 0.33
C ARG A 104 0.79 -13.50 -0.30
N ASP A 105 -0.14 -13.56 -1.24
CA ASP A 105 -0.66 -12.37 -1.91
C ASP A 105 -1.45 -11.49 -0.93
N PHE A 106 -2.27 -12.10 -0.05
CA PHE A 106 -2.96 -11.41 1.03
C PHE A 106 -1.99 -10.71 1.99
N LYS A 107 -0.95 -11.43 2.44
CA LYS A 107 0.07 -10.86 3.32
C LYS A 107 0.79 -9.69 2.67
N ALA A 108 1.21 -9.83 1.41
CA ALA A 108 1.88 -8.75 0.68
C ALA A 108 1.00 -7.49 0.61
N ARG A 109 -0.30 -7.65 0.32
CA ARG A 109 -1.29 -6.57 0.31
C ARG A 109 -1.42 -5.87 1.67
N GLU A 110 -1.59 -6.63 2.75
CA GLU A 110 -1.77 -6.03 4.08
C GLU A 110 -0.47 -5.43 4.63
N TYR A 111 0.70 -6.02 4.32
CA TYR A 111 1.98 -5.40 4.61
C TYR A 111 2.11 -4.04 3.92
N LEU A 112 1.75 -3.94 2.64
CA LEU A 112 1.74 -2.65 1.93
C LEU A 112 0.88 -1.61 2.67
N ARG A 113 -0.32 -1.95 3.12
CA ARG A 113 -1.21 -1.04 3.87
C ARG A 113 -0.60 -0.61 5.20
N LEU A 114 -0.12 -1.56 6.00
CA LEU A 114 0.48 -1.29 7.31
C LEU A 114 1.71 -0.40 7.19
N TRP A 115 2.57 -0.71 6.23
CA TRP A 115 3.80 0.03 5.97
C TRP A 115 3.50 1.43 5.41
N ALA A 116 2.50 1.55 4.53
CA ALA A 116 2.01 2.83 4.05
C ALA A 116 1.48 3.72 5.16
N ARG A 117 0.76 3.15 6.14
CA ARG A 117 0.27 3.87 7.31
C ARG A 117 1.40 4.37 8.20
N ASP A 118 2.37 3.50 8.47
CA ASP A 118 3.52 3.79 9.33
C ASP A 118 4.36 4.96 8.77
N VAL A 119 4.75 4.88 7.49
CA VAL A 119 5.59 5.93 6.87
C VAL A 119 4.84 7.24 6.61
N ASN A 120 3.51 7.17 6.49
CA ASN A 120 2.69 8.38 6.45
C ASN A 120 2.30 8.91 7.84
N ARG A 121 2.79 8.28 8.93
CA ARG A 121 2.49 8.64 10.32
C ARG A 121 0.99 8.70 10.61
N LEU A 122 0.23 7.79 10.00
CA LEU A 122 -1.22 7.68 10.13
C LEU A 122 -1.64 6.83 11.34
N CYS A 123 -0.69 6.17 11.99
CA CYS A 123 -0.89 5.41 13.21
C CYS A 123 0.33 5.55 14.13
N SER A 124 0.13 5.30 15.43
CA SER A 124 1.24 5.21 16.38
C SER A 124 2.00 3.91 16.19
N LEU A 125 3.24 3.85 16.67
CA LEU A 125 4.06 2.64 16.60
C LEU A 125 3.38 1.46 17.30
N GLU A 126 2.76 1.70 18.46
CA GLU A 126 2.04 0.67 19.23
C GLU A 126 0.85 0.12 18.43
N ALA A 127 0.11 1.00 17.75
CA ALA A 127 -1.00 0.60 16.91
C ALA A 127 -0.51 -0.20 15.68
N SER A 128 0.57 0.24 15.02
CA SER A 128 1.20 -0.50 13.90
C SER A 128 1.63 -1.90 14.33
N LEU A 129 2.30 -2.02 15.48
CA LEU A 129 2.78 -3.30 16.01
C LEU A 129 1.62 -4.22 16.43
N SER A 130 0.57 -3.67 17.03
CA SER A 130 -0.64 -4.42 17.36
C SER A 130 -1.31 -4.98 16.10
N GLU A 131 -1.54 -4.15 15.07
CA GLU A 131 -2.14 -4.63 13.81
C GLU A 131 -1.25 -5.68 13.12
N LEU A 132 0.07 -5.57 13.21
CA LEU A 132 1.01 -6.57 12.68
C LEU A 132 0.89 -7.92 13.41
N SER A 133 0.77 -7.89 14.73
CA SER A 133 0.53 -9.09 15.55
C SER A 133 -0.82 -9.72 15.20
N ASP A 134 -1.88 -8.93 15.09
CA ASP A 134 -3.22 -9.38 14.70
C ASP A 134 -3.22 -10.05 13.32
N LEU A 135 -2.49 -9.48 12.34
CA LEU A 135 -2.30 -10.07 11.02
C LEU A 135 -1.57 -11.42 11.09
N ALA A 136 -0.52 -11.51 11.91
CA ALA A 136 0.25 -12.74 12.09
C ALA A 136 -0.61 -13.84 12.71
N GLU A 137 -1.38 -13.53 13.75
CA GLU A 137 -2.31 -14.47 14.38
C GLU A 137 -3.39 -14.94 13.40
N ALA A 138 -3.99 -14.03 12.62
CA ALA A 138 -4.99 -14.38 11.61
C ALA A 138 -4.41 -15.33 10.55
N CYS A 139 -3.17 -15.10 10.10
CA CYS A 139 -2.50 -15.98 9.15
C CYS A 139 -2.21 -17.37 9.72
N VAL A 140 -1.80 -17.44 11.00
CA VAL A 140 -1.55 -18.71 11.68
C VAL A 140 -2.85 -19.48 11.85
N GLN A 141 -3.90 -18.82 12.33
CA GLN A 141 -5.22 -19.44 12.53
C GLN A 141 -5.82 -19.95 11.22
N ALA A 142 -5.54 -19.31 10.08
CA ALA A 142 -6.00 -19.79 8.79
C ALA A 142 -5.34 -21.08 8.30
N CYS A 143 -4.15 -21.41 8.83
CA CYS A 143 -3.41 -22.61 8.47
C CYS A 143 -3.77 -23.83 9.33
N TYR A 144 -4.49 -23.62 10.43
CA TYR A 144 -4.98 -24.68 11.33
C TYR A 144 -6.39 -25.11 10.93
#